data_AF-A0A1C5ANJ5-F1
#
_entry.id   AF-A0A1C5ANJ5-F1
#
_cell.length_a   1.000
_cell.length_b   1.000
_cell.length_c   1.000
_cell.angle_alpha   90.00
_cell.angle_beta   90.00
_cell.angle_gamma   90.00
#
_symmetry.space_group_name_H-M   'P 1'
#
loop_
_entity.id
_entity.type
_entity.pdbx_description
1 polymer ?
#
loop_
_entity_poly.entity_id
_entity_poly.type
_entity_poly.pdbx_seq_one_letter_code
_entity_poly.pdbx_strand_id
1 'polypeptide(L)'
;MRAEYPGLTGSERLDLIAVLAGHVRSIAQQAMVGRQPEADITALIGEQIRRHGDRFPALAATMAAAAVDGRQDQVFEFGLDRILDGLDILIRQRGG
;
A
#
# COMPACT_ATOMS: atom_id res chain seq x y z
N MET A 1 10.16 -30.42 -6.90
CA MET A 1 10.57 -29.63 -5.72
C MET A 1 9.43 -28.67 -5.41
N ARG A 2 8.54 -29.01 -4.45
CA ARG A 2 7.38 -28.17 -4.10
C ARG A 2 7.87 -27.03 -3.19
N ALA A 3 7.68 -25.79 -3.60
CA ALA A 3 7.75 -24.66 -2.67
C ALA A 3 6.51 -24.76 -1.76
N GLU A 4 6.64 -25.52 -0.69
CA GLU A 4 5.62 -25.68 0.32
C GLU A 4 5.80 -24.50 1.29
N TYR A 5 4.98 -23.46 1.18
CA TYR A 5 4.81 -22.46 2.23
C TYR A 5 4.28 -23.19 3.47
N PRO A 6 5.13 -23.54 4.45
CA PRO A 6 4.67 -24.27 5.63
C PRO A 6 3.68 -23.36 6.36
N GLY A 7 2.50 -23.87 6.73
CA GLY A 7 1.50 -23.09 7.49
C GLY A 7 0.37 -22.41 6.70
N LEU A 8 0.36 -22.49 5.36
CA LEU A 8 -0.77 -22.03 4.54
C LEU A 8 -1.46 -23.18 3.80
N THR A 9 -2.79 -23.23 3.93
CA THR A 9 -3.66 -24.12 3.15
C THR A 9 -3.68 -23.71 1.67
N GLY A 10 -4.16 -24.61 0.81
CA GLY A 10 -4.30 -24.32 -0.62
C GLY A 10 -5.21 -23.13 -0.93
N SER A 11 -6.32 -22.99 -0.20
CA SER A 11 -7.25 -21.86 -0.33
C SER A 11 -6.60 -20.54 0.08
N GLU A 12 -5.89 -20.51 1.19
CA GLU A 12 -5.21 -19.28 1.66
C GLU A 12 -4.12 -18.81 0.68
N ARG A 13 -3.45 -19.74 0.00
CA ARG A 13 -2.51 -19.39 -1.07
C ARG A 13 -3.21 -18.75 -2.27
N LEU A 14 -4.40 -19.25 -2.65
CA LEU A 14 -5.20 -18.64 -3.73
C LEU A 14 -5.71 -17.25 -3.34
N ASP A 15 -6.16 -17.09 -2.09
CA ASP A 15 -6.60 -15.80 -1.57
C ASP A 15 -5.45 -14.78 -1.54
N LEU A 16 -4.26 -15.20 -1.10
CA LEU A 16 -3.06 -14.37 -1.15
C LEU A 16 -2.70 -13.94 -2.58
N ILE A 17 -2.77 -14.87 -3.55
CA ILE A 17 -2.54 -14.54 -4.96
C ILE A 17 -3.55 -13.49 -5.44
N ALA A 18 -4.82 -13.60 -5.06
CA ALA A 18 -5.84 -12.62 -5.40
C ALA A 18 -5.55 -11.24 -4.78
N VAL A 19 -5.10 -11.19 -3.53
CA VAL A 19 -4.70 -9.94 -2.84
C VAL A 19 -3.53 -9.27 -3.57
N LEU A 20 -2.47 -10.03 -3.87
CA LEU A 20 -1.30 -9.51 -4.58
C LEU A 20 -1.67 -9.01 -5.99
N ALA A 21 -2.46 -9.79 -6.74
CA ALA A 21 -2.93 -9.41 -8.06
C ALA A 21 -3.81 -8.14 -8.01
N GLY A 22 -4.64 -8.00 -6.98
CA GLY A 22 -5.45 -6.80 -6.74
C GLY A 22 -4.60 -5.55 -6.51
N HIS A 23 -3.57 -5.64 -5.67
CA HIS A 23 -2.64 -4.54 -5.41
C HIS A 23 -1.91 -4.09 -6.67
N VAL A 24 -1.30 -5.03 -7.40
CA VAL A 24 -0.61 -4.76 -8.68
C VAL A 24 -1.56 -4.12 -9.69
N ARG A 25 -2.77 -4.68 -9.82
CA ARG A 25 -3.77 -4.17 -10.76
C ARG A 25 -4.22 -2.75 -10.43
N SER A 26 -4.51 -2.45 -9.16
CA SER A 26 -4.94 -1.11 -8.74
C SER A 26 -3.90 -0.06 -9.11
N ILE A 27 -2.62 -0.35 -8.84
CA ILE A 27 -1.52 0.56 -9.15
C ILE A 27 -1.34 0.72 -10.66
N ALA A 28 -1.39 -0.38 -11.42
CA ALA A 28 -1.34 -0.34 -12.87
C ALA A 28 -2.49 0.49 -13.46
N GLN A 29 -3.70 0.39 -12.89
CA GLN A 29 -4.85 1.21 -13.29
C GLN A 29 -4.66 2.69 -12.96
N GLN A 30 -4.11 3.02 -11.79
CA GLN A 30 -3.77 4.41 -11.44
C GLN A 30 -2.74 4.99 -12.41
N ALA A 31 -1.70 4.22 -12.78
CA ALA A 31 -0.69 4.61 -13.76
C ALA A 31 -1.25 4.91 -15.16
N MET A 32 -2.42 4.35 -15.51
CA MET A 32 -3.07 4.65 -16.79
C MET A 32 -3.84 5.98 -16.79
N VAL A 33 -4.18 6.53 -15.62
CA VAL A 33 -5.01 7.76 -15.49
C VAL A 33 -4.18 9.05 -15.58
N GLY A 34 -2.86 9.00 -15.37
CA GLY A 34 -2.00 10.18 -15.42
C GLY A 34 -0.50 9.87 -15.46
N ARG A 35 0.32 10.87 -15.79
CA ARG A 35 1.79 10.73 -15.93
C ARG A 35 2.50 10.56 -14.58
N GLN A 36 1.96 11.13 -13.50
CA GLN A 36 2.40 10.93 -12.11
C GLN A 36 1.18 10.92 -11.17
N PRO A 37 0.41 9.82 -11.13
CA PRO A 37 -0.89 9.78 -10.46
C PRO A 37 -0.82 10.13 -8.97
N GLU A 38 0.21 9.66 -8.26
CA GLU A 38 0.37 9.91 -6.82
C GLU A 38 0.71 11.37 -6.53
N ALA A 39 1.63 11.97 -7.29
CA ALA A 39 1.98 13.38 -7.18
C ALA A 39 0.80 14.30 -7.54
N ASP A 40 0.07 13.99 -8.61
CA ASP A 40 -1.11 14.75 -9.06
C ASP A 40 -2.24 14.71 -8.01
N ILE A 41 -2.51 13.54 -7.46
CA ILE A 41 -3.49 13.36 -6.37
C ILE A 41 -3.02 14.07 -5.10
N THR A 42 -1.73 13.95 -4.75
CA THR A 42 -1.16 14.61 -3.56
C THR A 42 -1.22 16.13 -3.68
N ALA A 43 -1.00 16.69 -4.87
CA ALA A 43 -1.14 18.12 -5.12
C ALA A 43 -2.60 18.58 -4.97
N LEU A 44 -3.56 17.82 -5.51
CA LEU A 44 -4.99 18.11 -5.38
C LEU A 44 -5.47 18.06 -3.92
N ILE A 45 -5.10 17.00 -3.19
CA ILE A 45 -5.44 16.86 -1.77
C ILE A 45 -4.73 17.92 -0.93
N GLY A 46 -3.46 18.20 -1.24
CA GLY A 46 -2.67 19.23 -0.57
C GLY A 46 -3.33 20.61 -0.67
N GLU A 47 -3.92 20.94 -1.82
CA GLU A 47 -4.69 22.17 -1.98
C GLU A 47 -5.96 22.20 -1.12
N GLN A 48 -6.67 21.07 -0.99
CA GLN A 48 -7.84 20.99 -0.11
C GLN A 48 -7.46 21.11 1.36
N ILE A 49 -6.38 20.47 1.77
CA ILE A 49 -5.86 20.53 3.14
C ILE A 49 -5.32 21.92 3.49
N ARG A 50 -4.74 22.67 2.54
CA ARG A 50 -4.41 24.08 2.77
C ARG A 50 -5.64 24.94 3.08
N ARG A 51 -6.78 24.66 2.43
CA ARG A 51 -8.02 25.44 2.58
C ARG A 51 -8.88 25.00 3.77
N HIS A 52 -8.81 23.74 4.15
CA HIS A 52 -9.72 23.10 5.12
C HIS A 52 -9.01 22.26 6.19
N GLY A 53 -7.69 22.44 6.36
CA GLY A 53 -6.87 21.62 7.24
C GLY A 53 -7.22 21.77 8.73
N ASP A 54 -7.84 22.88 9.11
CA ASP A 54 -8.42 23.11 10.43
C ASP A 54 -9.49 22.06 10.79
N ARG A 55 -10.19 21.52 9.79
CA ARG A 55 -11.20 20.45 9.95
C ARG A 55 -10.59 19.04 9.95
N PHE A 56 -9.35 18.88 9.49
CA PHE A 56 -8.68 17.58 9.35
C PHE A 56 -7.24 17.63 9.88
N PRO A 57 -7.02 17.98 11.17
CA PRO A 57 -5.68 18.28 11.70
C PRO A 57 -4.74 17.08 11.66
N ALA A 58 -5.24 15.85 11.87
CA ALA A 58 -4.44 14.64 11.79
C ALA A 58 -3.94 14.38 10.35
N LEU A 59 -4.81 14.57 9.35
CA LEU A 59 -4.43 14.40 7.95
C LEU A 59 -3.44 15.49 7.51
N ALA A 60 -3.66 16.73 7.94
CA ALA A 60 -2.74 17.84 7.68
C ALA A 60 -1.33 17.57 8.25
N ALA A 61 -1.25 17.09 9.49
CA ALA A 61 0.03 16.73 10.12
C ALA A 61 0.74 15.60 9.38
N THR A 62 0.01 14.55 8.99
CA THR A 62 0.56 13.42 8.23
C THR A 62 1.06 13.85 6.85
N MET A 63 0.32 14.70 6.13
CA MET A 63 0.78 15.21 4.83
C MET A 63 2.01 16.10 4.96
N ALA A 64 2.08 16.94 6.01
CA ALA A 64 3.26 17.75 6.29
C ALA A 64 4.48 16.88 6.60
N ALA A 65 4.33 15.80 7.38
CA ALA A 65 5.39 14.85 7.65
C ALA A 65 5.83 14.10 6.39
N ALA A 66 4.87 13.61 5.60
CA ALA A 66 5.15 12.88 4.36
C ALA A 66 5.89 13.73 3.31
N ALA A 67 5.65 15.05 3.28
CA ALA A 67 6.37 15.98 2.40
C ALA A 67 7.85 16.12 2.79
N VAL A 68 8.20 15.95 4.07
CA VAL A 68 9.60 15.98 4.56
C VAL A 68 10.33 14.69 4.22
N ASP A 69 9.65 13.55 4.29
CA ASP A 69 10.26 12.24 4.08
C ASP A 69 10.59 11.95 2.60
N GLY A 70 10.02 12.70 1.65
CA GLY A 70 10.33 12.60 0.22
C GLY A 70 9.96 11.26 -0.43
N ARG A 71 9.16 10.42 0.22
CA ARG A 71 8.83 9.05 -0.22
C ARG A 71 7.58 8.96 -1.11
N GLN A 72 7.32 9.97 -1.93
CA GLN A 72 6.23 9.89 -2.90
C GLN A 72 6.60 8.88 -4.00
N ASP A 73 5.62 8.13 -4.51
CA ASP A 73 5.74 7.04 -5.49
C ASP A 73 6.15 5.66 -4.93
N GLN A 74 6.10 5.45 -3.61
CA GLN A 74 6.46 4.17 -2.97
C GLN A 74 5.26 3.26 -2.65
N VAL A 75 4.04 3.61 -3.08
CA VAL A 75 2.82 2.87 -2.74
C VAL A 75 2.89 1.39 -3.16
N PHE A 76 3.57 1.09 -4.27
CA PHE A 76 3.79 -0.29 -4.71
C PHE A 76 4.64 -1.09 -3.72
N GLU A 77 5.89 -0.66 -3.52
CA GLU A 77 6.87 -1.36 -2.67
C GLU A 77 6.41 -1.41 -1.23
N PHE A 78 5.94 -0.28 -0.68
CA PHE A 78 5.44 -0.23 0.68
C PHE A 78 4.24 -1.17 0.90
N GLY A 79 3.28 -1.18 -0.02
CA GLY A 79 2.12 -2.07 0.08
C GLY A 79 2.50 -3.54 -0.03
N LEU A 80 3.41 -3.87 -0.96
CA LEU A 80 3.90 -5.24 -1.14
C LEU A 80 4.64 -5.73 0.12
N ASP A 81 5.56 -4.93 0.65
CA ASP A 81 6.30 -5.26 1.87
C ASP A 81 5.35 -5.52 3.04
N ARG A 82 4.34 -4.67 3.24
CA ARG A 82 3.37 -4.85 4.34
C ARG A 82 2.50 -6.09 4.16
N ILE A 83 2.11 -6.44 2.93
CA ILE A 83 1.38 -7.69 2.65
C ILE A 83 2.26 -8.91 2.98
N LEU A 84 3.52 -8.90 2.55
CA LEU A 84 4.46 -10.00 2.78
C LEU A 84 4.85 -10.13 4.26
N ASP A 85 5.05 -9.02 4.97
CA ASP A 85 5.30 -9.01 6.40
C ASP A 85 4.13 -9.63 7.19
N GLY A 86 2.89 -9.26 6.84
CA GLY A 86 1.69 -9.83 7.44
C GLY A 86 1.58 -11.33 7.22
N LEU A 87 1.95 -11.81 6.02
CA LEU A 87 1.99 -13.23 5.70
C LEU A 87 3.04 -13.99 6.50
N ASP A 88 4.23 -13.42 6.63
CA ASP A 88 5.34 -14.00 7.39
C ASP A 88 4.99 -14.12 8.88
N ILE A 89 4.31 -13.11 9.45
CA ILE A 89 3.74 -13.18 10.80
C ILE A 89 2.75 -14.35 10.93
N LEU A 90 1.81 -14.48 9.99
CA LEU A 90 0.81 -15.54 10.01
C LEU A 90 1.45 -16.94 9.94
N ILE A 91 2.43 -17.12 9.07
CA ILE A 91 3.18 -18.38 8.93
C ILE A 91 3.91 -18.71 10.22
N ARG A 92 4.62 -17.74 10.81
CA ARG A 92 5.34 -17.94 12.07
C ARG A 92 4.42 -18.31 13.24
N GLN A 93 3.25 -17.67 13.34
CA GLN A 93 2.26 -17.99 14.37
C GLN A 93 1.69 -19.41 14.26
N ARG A 94 1.73 -20.02 13.08
CA ARG A 94 1.20 -21.37 12.83
C ARG A 94 2.27 -22.46 12.82
N GLY A 95 3.53 -22.09 12.58
CA GLY A 95 4.68 -22.98 12.60
C GLY A 95 5.45 -23.01 13.92
N GLY A 96 5.10 -22.14 14.87
CA GLY A 96 5.64 -22.08 16.23
C GLY A 96 4.78 -22.83 17.25
#